data_AF-A0A937BXR2-F1
#
_entry.id   AF-A0A937BXR2-F1
#
_cell.length_a   1.000
_cell.length_b   1.000
_cell.length_c   1.000
_cell.angle_alpha   90.00
_cell.angle_beta   90.00
_cell.angle_gamma   90.00
#
_symmetry.space_group_name_H-M   'P 1'
#
loop_
_entity.id
_entity.type
_entity.pdbx_description
1 polymer ?
#
loop_
_entity_poly.entity_id
_entity_poly.type
_entity_poly.pdbx_seq_one_letter_code
_entity_poly.pdbx_strand_id
1 'polypeptide(L)'
;MPRLITFLLALLASACTLQAQDYHFSRVDAYADKVDSDDPVTLAHLLTDPYDSEPEKIRAIFRWITTHISYRTYNPFTWRSTVKSPPRIFLANDSGELKPLDQRVAIRVLQERKALCEGYARLFKALCDISGIESAVITGYARDKYKTTSLKFKSNHCWNAVKADGSWHLMDLTWGSGFVDNSSGQFVAAYDPEYFFMDAMRFSASHFPDDLRWTLLPTPVTVPEFRYAPFKPRSFSKYRITGFFPQEGIIETWVGDTIRLELETAAIDRYRAISPDSLWDSVNLAQASIYAYVSPAFVSAGNNVYYNFPVSSENVQWLHVMFNNDAILRYRLHIRKGPAGQ
;
A
#
# COMPACT_ATOMS: atom_id res chain seq x y z
N MET A 1 -10.08 68.90 12.75
CA MET A 1 -10.53 68.13 11.56
C MET A 1 -9.35 67.31 11.04
N PRO A 2 -9.57 66.09 10.53
CA PRO A 2 -9.02 64.88 11.15
C PRO A 2 -7.89 64.16 10.38
N ARG A 3 -7.09 63.42 11.17
CA ARG A 3 -6.47 62.10 10.96
C ARG A 3 -6.29 61.55 9.53
N LEU A 4 -5.04 61.20 9.21
CA LEU A 4 -4.75 59.92 8.53
C LEU A 4 -3.58 59.24 9.25
N ILE A 5 -3.89 58.21 10.04
CA ILE A 5 -2.92 57.24 10.56
C ILE A 5 -2.93 56.09 9.54
N THR A 6 -1.86 55.95 8.79
CA THR A 6 -1.68 54.84 7.86
C THR A 6 -1.18 53.63 8.64
N PHE A 7 -2.08 52.71 8.99
CA PHE A 7 -1.70 51.39 9.50
C PHE A 7 -1.20 50.55 8.32
N LEU A 8 0.11 50.32 8.26
CA LEU A 8 0.69 49.26 7.44
C LEU A 8 0.43 47.93 8.17
N LEU A 9 -0.59 47.18 7.75
CA LEU A 9 -0.75 45.79 8.12
C LEU A 9 0.30 44.97 7.36
N ALA A 10 1.41 44.64 8.02
CA ALA A 10 2.31 43.59 7.58
C ALA A 10 1.64 42.24 7.80
N LEU A 11 1.02 41.69 6.74
CA LEU A 11 0.61 40.30 6.67
C LEU A 11 1.88 39.43 6.63
N LEU A 12 2.35 39.02 7.81
CA LEU A 12 3.28 37.92 7.95
C LEU A 12 2.53 36.62 7.63
N ALA A 13 2.52 36.25 6.35
CA ALA A 13 2.25 34.87 5.98
C ALA A 13 3.45 34.03 6.46
N SER A 14 3.36 33.50 7.68
CA SER A 14 4.22 32.38 8.09
C SER A 14 3.87 31.20 7.20
N ALA A 15 4.59 31.05 6.10
CA ALA A 15 4.72 29.79 5.40
C ALA A 15 5.37 28.82 6.40
N CYS A 16 4.54 28.04 7.09
CA CYS A 16 4.99 26.88 7.84
C CYS A 16 5.48 25.87 6.79
N THR A 17 6.76 25.94 6.47
CA THR A 17 7.42 24.89 5.70
C THR A 17 7.43 23.65 6.58
N LEU A 18 6.56 22.69 6.29
CA LEU A 18 6.61 21.36 6.88
C LEU A 18 7.94 20.74 6.45
N GLN A 19 8.95 20.87 7.31
CA GLN A 19 10.25 20.27 7.07
C GLN A 19 10.07 18.76 7.24
N ALA A 20 10.26 18.00 6.16
CA ALA A 20 10.27 16.55 6.23
C ALA A 20 11.38 16.13 7.22
N GLN A 21 10.99 15.62 8.37
CA GLN A 21 11.93 15.15 9.38
C GLN A 21 12.45 13.79 8.91
N ASP A 22 13.73 13.74 8.49
CA ASP A 22 14.39 12.49 8.16
C ASP A 22 14.64 11.70 9.44
N TYR A 23 13.68 10.85 9.82
CA TYR A 23 13.84 9.97 10.96
C TYR A 23 14.80 8.82 10.61
N HIS A 24 15.85 8.63 11.43
CA HIS A 24 16.79 7.53 11.27
C HIS A 24 16.49 6.41 12.28
N PHE A 25 15.72 5.40 11.84
CA PHE A 25 15.16 4.38 12.73
C PHE A 25 16.02 3.12 12.95
N SER A 26 17.24 3.05 12.42
CA SER A 26 18.04 1.81 12.47
C SER A 26 18.24 1.24 13.88
N ARG A 27 18.42 2.10 14.88
CA ARG A 27 18.57 1.71 16.29
C ARG A 27 17.26 1.17 16.87
N VAL A 28 16.14 1.78 16.50
CA VAL A 28 14.79 1.33 16.89
C VAL A 28 14.53 -0.04 16.31
N ASP A 29 14.80 -0.19 15.01
CA ASP A 29 14.55 -1.45 14.30
C ASP A 29 15.37 -2.60 14.88
N ALA A 30 16.67 -2.38 15.13
CA ALA A 30 17.57 -3.38 15.69
C ALA A 30 17.23 -3.79 17.14
N TYR A 31 16.55 -2.92 17.89
CA TYR A 31 16.05 -3.24 19.22
C TYR A 31 14.73 -4.02 19.12
N ALA A 32 13.77 -3.54 18.33
CA ALA A 32 12.49 -4.20 18.09
C ALA A 32 12.68 -5.65 17.58
N ASP A 33 13.65 -5.89 16.70
CA ASP A 33 13.95 -7.24 16.19
C ASP A 33 14.38 -8.27 17.26
N LYS A 34 14.73 -7.82 18.47
CA LYS A 34 15.18 -8.69 19.57
C LYS A 34 14.13 -8.87 20.66
N VAL A 35 13.05 -8.08 20.63
CA VAL A 35 12.00 -8.14 21.63
C VAL A 35 11.15 -9.38 21.38
N ASP A 36 10.92 -10.18 22.42
CA ASP A 36 10.01 -11.32 22.34
C ASP A 36 9.08 -11.35 23.55
N SER A 37 7.78 -11.35 23.28
CA SER A 37 6.73 -11.51 24.27
C SER A 37 5.42 -11.88 23.59
N ASP A 38 4.68 -12.80 24.22
CA ASP A 38 3.31 -13.19 23.82
C ASP A 38 2.23 -12.42 24.59
N ASP A 39 2.61 -11.61 25.57
CA ASP A 39 1.68 -10.77 26.34
C ASP A 39 1.62 -9.35 25.73
N PRO A 40 0.45 -8.86 25.28
CA PRO A 40 0.34 -7.56 24.63
C PRO A 40 0.82 -6.38 25.49
N VAL A 41 0.60 -6.43 26.80
CA VAL A 41 0.98 -5.33 27.72
C VAL A 41 2.49 -5.27 27.87
N THR A 42 3.11 -6.40 28.17
CA THR A 42 4.57 -6.53 28.26
C THR A 42 5.23 -6.15 26.95
N LEU A 43 4.69 -6.63 25.81
CA LEU A 43 5.22 -6.33 24.49
C LEU A 43 5.17 -4.82 24.18
N ALA A 44 4.03 -4.16 24.45
CA ALA A 44 3.89 -2.72 24.23
C ALA A 44 4.93 -1.94 25.03
N HIS A 45 5.06 -2.21 26.33
CA HIS A 45 6.05 -1.54 27.19
C HIS A 45 7.49 -1.78 26.75
N LEU A 46 7.85 -3.03 26.44
CA LEU A 46 9.19 -3.34 25.92
C LEU A 46 9.50 -2.56 24.64
N LEU A 47 8.52 -2.41 23.74
CA LEU A 47 8.71 -1.70 22.48
C LEU A 47 8.70 -0.18 22.63
N THR A 48 7.99 0.39 23.60
CA THR A 48 7.76 1.85 23.65
C THR A 48 8.43 2.59 24.79
N ASP A 49 8.65 1.97 25.94
CA ASP A 49 9.26 2.62 27.11
C ASP A 49 10.70 3.11 26.87
N PRO A 50 11.53 2.49 25.99
CA PRO A 50 12.88 2.99 25.69
C PRO A 50 12.94 4.30 24.91
N TYR A 51 11.80 4.81 24.41
CA TYR A 51 11.75 5.96 23.50
C TYR A 51 10.87 7.06 24.06
N ASP A 52 11.26 8.31 23.84
CA ASP A 52 10.44 9.46 24.21
C ASP A 52 9.50 9.90 23.08
N SER A 53 9.98 9.83 21.84
CA SER A 53 9.25 10.35 20.68
C SER A 53 8.14 9.38 20.20
N GLU A 54 6.98 9.93 19.83
CA GLU A 54 5.88 9.13 19.27
C GLU A 54 6.31 8.37 18.00
N PRO A 55 7.04 8.99 17.03
CA PRO A 55 7.51 8.28 15.84
C PRO A 55 8.39 7.06 16.15
N GLU A 56 9.29 7.13 17.13
CA GLU A 56 10.13 5.98 17.51
C GLU A 56 9.31 4.86 18.16
N LYS A 57 8.37 5.19 19.05
CA LYS A 57 7.45 4.21 19.66
C LYS A 57 6.62 3.49 18.59
N ILE A 58 6.01 4.27 17.69
CA ILE A 58 5.20 3.75 16.59
C ILE A 58 6.05 2.89 15.66
N ARG A 59 7.29 3.33 15.38
CA ARG A 59 8.24 2.58 14.57
C ARG A 59 8.59 1.23 15.19
N ALA A 60 8.86 1.18 16.49
CA ALA A 60 9.18 -0.07 17.19
C ALA A 60 8.04 -1.09 17.05
N ILE A 61 6.79 -0.65 17.27
CA ILE A 61 5.58 -1.47 17.09
C ILE A 61 5.45 -1.93 15.63
N PHE A 62 5.55 -1.00 14.67
CA PHE A 62 5.45 -1.32 13.24
C PHE A 62 6.50 -2.34 12.81
N ARG A 63 7.77 -2.11 13.18
CA ARG A 63 8.87 -3.01 12.87
C ARG A 63 8.61 -4.39 13.44
N TRP A 64 8.30 -4.47 14.73
CA TRP A 64 8.09 -5.75 15.40
C TRP A 64 6.98 -6.56 14.72
N ILE A 65 5.81 -5.96 14.48
CA ILE A 65 4.68 -6.66 13.86
C ILE A 65 5.05 -7.14 12.44
N THR A 66 5.67 -6.28 11.63
CA THR A 66 5.98 -6.60 10.23
C THR A 66 7.06 -7.67 10.08
N THR A 67 7.89 -7.91 11.09
CA THR A 67 8.92 -8.96 11.07
C THR A 67 8.57 -10.22 11.87
N HIS A 68 7.64 -10.15 12.82
CA HIS A 68 7.30 -11.28 13.70
C HIS A 68 5.96 -11.94 13.42
N ILE A 69 5.09 -11.30 12.64
CA ILE A 69 3.77 -11.85 12.28
C ILE A 69 3.76 -12.25 10.81
N SER A 70 3.37 -13.50 10.54
CA SER A 70 3.22 -14.03 9.18
C SER A 70 1.80 -13.93 8.65
N TYR A 71 1.65 -13.66 7.35
CA TYR A 71 0.31 -13.60 6.77
C TYR A 71 -0.32 -15.00 6.71
N ARG A 72 -1.58 -15.10 7.15
CA ARG A 72 -2.34 -16.35 7.12
C ARG A 72 -2.83 -16.61 5.70
N THR A 73 -2.14 -17.49 4.98
CA THR A 73 -2.58 -17.98 3.67
C THR A 73 -3.53 -19.18 3.81
N TYR A 74 -4.39 -19.35 2.80
CA TYR A 74 -5.27 -20.51 2.69
C TYR A 74 -4.79 -21.36 1.51
N ASN A 75 -4.44 -22.63 1.76
CA ASN A 75 -4.17 -23.58 0.68
C ASN A 75 -5.50 -24.17 0.18
N PRO A 76 -5.91 -23.90 -1.07
CA PRO A 76 -7.18 -24.40 -1.60
C PRO A 76 -7.20 -25.93 -1.77
N PHE A 77 -6.06 -26.61 -1.84
CA PHE A 77 -5.97 -28.07 -2.05
C PHE A 77 -6.10 -28.90 -0.77
N THR A 78 -5.82 -28.33 0.40
CA THR A 78 -6.01 -29.01 1.71
C THR A 78 -7.37 -28.69 2.35
N TRP A 79 -8.14 -27.77 1.76
CA TRP A 79 -9.43 -27.35 2.29
C TRP A 79 -10.55 -28.34 1.95
N ARG A 80 -10.55 -29.50 2.62
CA ARG A 80 -11.75 -30.32 2.77
C ARG A 80 -12.63 -29.72 3.87
N SER A 81 -13.62 -28.92 3.46
CA SER A 81 -14.95 -28.68 4.06
C SER A 81 -15.22 -28.83 5.59
N THR A 82 -14.28 -28.57 6.51
CA THR A 82 -14.55 -28.69 7.97
C THR A 82 -14.35 -27.43 8.80
N VAL A 83 -14.58 -26.24 8.24
CA VAL A 83 -14.75 -25.03 9.08
C VAL A 83 -16.15 -24.45 8.86
N LYS A 84 -17.14 -25.12 9.44
CA LYS A 84 -18.38 -24.47 9.83
C LYS A 84 -18.07 -23.71 11.13
N SER A 85 -17.69 -22.44 10.98
CA SER A 85 -17.71 -21.33 11.97
C SER A 85 -16.37 -20.60 11.99
N PRO A 86 -16.35 -19.25 12.03
CA PRO A 86 -15.15 -18.53 12.44
C PRO A 86 -14.67 -19.08 13.79
N PRO A 87 -13.35 -19.19 14.04
CA PRO A 87 -12.85 -19.67 15.32
C PRO A 87 -13.48 -18.83 16.43
N ARG A 88 -14.23 -19.51 17.30
CA ARG A 88 -14.92 -18.90 18.43
C ARG A 88 -13.89 -18.14 19.27
N ILE A 89 -14.12 -16.84 19.44
CA ILE A 89 -13.37 -15.95 20.33
C ILE A 89 -13.75 -16.29 21.78
N PHE A 90 -13.44 -17.49 22.25
CA PHE A 90 -13.58 -17.86 23.65
C PHE A 90 -12.26 -18.48 24.08
N LEU A 91 -11.43 -17.66 24.74
CA LEU A 91 -10.32 -18.15 25.55
C LEU A 91 -10.95 -19.06 26.61
N ALA A 92 -10.52 -20.32 26.66
CA ALA A 92 -11.23 -21.39 27.39
C ALA A 92 -11.26 -21.22 28.93
N ASN A 93 -10.77 -20.12 29.49
CA ASN A 93 -10.70 -19.87 30.93
C ASN A 93 -11.11 -18.45 31.37
N ASP A 94 -11.73 -17.64 30.51
CA ASP A 94 -12.09 -16.26 30.90
C ASP A 94 -13.47 -16.24 31.59
N SER A 95 -13.46 -16.26 32.93
CA SER A 95 -14.64 -16.10 33.78
C SER A 95 -14.95 -14.62 34.10
N GLY A 96 -14.35 -13.69 33.36
CA GLY A 96 -14.49 -12.24 33.53
C GLY A 96 -15.18 -11.51 32.38
N GLU A 97 -15.32 -10.20 32.54
CA GLU A 97 -15.82 -9.24 31.55
C GLU A 97 -15.07 -9.36 30.22
N LEU A 98 -15.79 -9.42 29.10
CA LEU A 98 -15.19 -9.59 27.78
C LEU A 98 -14.23 -8.43 27.45
N LYS A 99 -12.92 -8.72 27.35
CA LYS A 99 -11.91 -7.74 26.90
C LYS A 99 -12.32 -7.08 25.57
N PRO A 100 -11.96 -5.81 25.31
CA PRO A 100 -12.19 -5.16 24.01
C PRO A 100 -11.72 -5.98 22.81
N LEU A 101 -12.37 -5.81 21.66
CA LEU A 101 -12.09 -6.60 20.44
C LEU A 101 -10.62 -6.60 20.05
N ASP A 102 -9.98 -5.43 20.05
CA ASP A 102 -8.58 -5.29 19.63
C ASP A 102 -7.64 -6.07 20.56
N GLN A 103 -7.88 -6.05 21.88
CA GLN A 103 -7.10 -6.84 22.85
C GLN A 103 -7.27 -8.35 22.62
N ARG A 104 -8.50 -8.82 22.38
CA ARG A 104 -8.74 -10.25 22.11
C ARG A 104 -8.06 -10.71 20.83
N VAL A 105 -8.08 -9.87 19.79
CA VAL A 105 -7.39 -10.16 18.53
C VAL A 105 -5.87 -10.14 18.73
N ALA A 106 -5.33 -9.14 19.44
CA ALA A 106 -3.91 -9.05 19.75
C ALA A 106 -3.39 -10.32 20.45
N ILE A 107 -4.05 -10.76 21.53
CA ILE A 107 -3.69 -12.00 22.25
C ILE A 107 -3.62 -13.19 21.28
N ARG A 108 -4.63 -13.35 20.43
CA ARG A 108 -4.67 -14.45 19.46
C ARG A 108 -3.54 -14.35 18.43
N VAL A 109 -3.28 -13.16 17.90
CA VAL A 109 -2.22 -12.96 16.90
C VAL A 109 -0.84 -13.22 17.49
N LEU A 110 -0.59 -12.81 18.74
CA LEU A 110 0.67 -13.10 19.44
C LEU A 110 0.84 -14.61 19.67
N GLN A 111 -0.20 -15.31 20.09
CA GLN A 111 -0.17 -16.77 20.27
C GLN A 111 0.05 -17.53 18.96
N GLU A 112 -0.61 -17.12 17.87
CA GLU A 112 -0.55 -17.82 16.58
C GLU A 112 0.64 -17.38 15.72
N ARG A 113 1.24 -16.22 16.01
CA ARG A 113 2.21 -15.48 15.16
C ARG A 113 1.78 -15.35 13.70
N LYS A 114 0.46 -15.41 13.46
CA LYS A 114 -0.16 -15.42 12.13
C LYS A 114 -1.48 -14.67 12.11
N ALA A 115 -1.71 -13.85 11.09
CA ALA A 115 -2.92 -13.04 10.99
C ALA A 115 -3.37 -12.80 9.54
N LEU A 116 -4.65 -12.47 9.36
CA LEU A 116 -5.13 -11.75 8.17
C LEU A 116 -4.98 -10.24 8.41
N CYS A 117 -5.26 -9.41 7.41
CA CYS A 117 -5.09 -7.95 7.48
C CYS A 117 -5.73 -7.29 8.70
N GLU A 118 -6.96 -7.70 9.06
CA GLU A 118 -7.62 -7.20 10.28
C GLU A 118 -6.83 -7.54 11.56
N GLY A 119 -6.20 -8.71 11.62
CA GLY A 119 -5.41 -9.12 12.78
C GLY A 119 -4.13 -8.28 12.94
N TYR A 120 -3.45 -7.96 11.84
CA TYR A 120 -2.33 -7.00 11.86
C TYR A 120 -2.79 -5.64 12.36
N ALA A 121 -3.88 -5.12 11.79
CA ALA A 121 -4.34 -3.77 12.09
C ALA A 121 -4.83 -3.62 13.54
N ARG A 122 -5.50 -4.65 14.07
CA ARG A 122 -5.97 -4.67 15.46
C ARG A 122 -4.88 -4.95 16.47
N LEU A 123 -3.87 -5.77 16.13
CA LEU A 123 -2.69 -5.94 16.98
C LEU A 123 -1.98 -4.60 17.15
N PHE A 124 -1.74 -3.88 16.05
CA PHE A 124 -1.14 -2.54 16.09
C PHE A 124 -1.97 -1.58 16.95
N LYS A 125 -3.28 -1.51 16.72
CA LYS A 125 -4.21 -0.69 17.51
C LYS A 125 -4.13 -1.00 19.01
N ALA A 126 -4.12 -2.28 19.38
CA ALA A 126 -4.05 -2.70 20.78
C ALA A 126 -2.72 -2.28 21.44
N LEU A 127 -1.59 -2.44 20.74
CA LEU A 127 -0.28 -2.03 21.26
C LEU A 127 -0.19 -0.50 21.39
N CYS A 128 -0.70 0.25 20.40
CA CYS A 128 -0.81 1.70 20.48
C CYS A 128 -1.68 2.17 21.65
N ASP A 129 -2.84 1.54 21.87
CA ASP A 129 -3.75 1.90 22.98
C ASP A 129 -3.08 1.70 24.34
N ILE A 130 -2.32 0.61 24.52
CA ILE A 130 -1.57 0.35 25.75
C ILE A 130 -0.48 1.40 25.96
N SER A 131 0.19 1.81 24.88
CA SER A 131 1.24 2.85 24.90
C SER A 131 0.70 4.28 24.90
N GLY A 132 -0.62 4.49 24.95
CA GLY A 132 -1.25 5.82 24.95
C GLY A 132 -1.17 6.57 23.62
N ILE A 133 -0.98 5.87 22.51
CA ILE A 133 -0.84 6.43 21.15
C ILE A 133 -2.19 6.35 20.43
N GLU A 134 -2.70 7.49 19.98
CA GLU A 134 -3.95 7.54 19.21
C GLU A 134 -3.78 6.85 17.85
N SER A 135 -4.58 5.80 17.59
CA SER A 135 -4.60 5.11 16.30
C SER A 135 -6.02 4.68 15.91
N ALA A 136 -6.21 4.35 14.64
CA ALA A 136 -7.47 3.90 14.07
C ALA A 136 -7.26 2.67 13.19
N VAL A 137 -8.23 1.76 13.22
CA VAL A 137 -8.34 0.64 12.28
C VAL A 137 -9.22 1.10 11.14
N ILE A 138 -8.69 1.12 9.92
CA ILE A 138 -9.39 1.57 8.72
C ILE A 138 -9.77 0.34 7.90
N THR A 139 -11.02 0.31 7.46
CA THR A 139 -11.53 -0.68 6.51
C THR A 139 -11.74 -0.02 5.15
N GLY A 140 -11.52 -0.76 4.08
CA GLY A 140 -11.75 -0.28 2.74
C GLY A 140 -11.30 -1.24 1.65
N TYR A 141 -11.23 -0.73 0.43
CA TYR A 141 -10.82 -1.47 -0.75
C TYR A 141 -9.32 -1.26 -1.03
N ALA A 142 -8.55 -2.34 -1.07
CA ALA A 142 -7.19 -2.36 -1.58
C ALA A 142 -7.10 -3.10 -2.92
N ARG A 143 -6.36 -2.53 -3.87
CA ARG A 143 -6.05 -3.12 -5.17
C ARG A 143 -4.95 -4.17 -5.01
N ASP A 144 -5.32 -5.38 -4.59
CA ASP A 144 -4.37 -6.45 -4.23
C ASP A 144 -3.97 -7.39 -5.38
N LYS A 145 -4.69 -7.40 -6.51
CA LYS A 145 -4.49 -8.40 -7.58
C LYS A 145 -4.57 -7.82 -8.98
N TYR A 146 -3.74 -8.39 -9.86
CA TYR A 146 -3.79 -8.18 -11.30
C TYR A 146 -5.16 -8.58 -11.92
N LYS A 147 -5.96 -9.47 -11.32
CA LYS A 147 -7.13 -10.05 -12.00
C LYS A 147 -8.50 -9.49 -11.61
N THR A 148 -8.62 -8.46 -10.78
CA THR A 148 -9.94 -8.08 -10.26
C THR A 148 -10.72 -7.18 -11.23
N THR A 149 -11.45 -7.82 -12.14
CA THR A 149 -12.70 -7.32 -12.73
C THR A 149 -13.85 -7.31 -11.70
N SER A 150 -13.57 -7.11 -10.41
CA SER A 150 -14.60 -7.21 -9.39
C SER A 150 -15.67 -6.16 -9.68
N LEU A 151 -16.83 -6.62 -10.17
CA LEU A 151 -17.99 -5.78 -10.46
C LEU A 151 -18.54 -5.09 -9.19
N LYS A 152 -18.00 -5.45 -8.02
CA LYS A 152 -18.43 -4.97 -6.70
C LYS A 152 -17.23 -4.41 -5.97
N PHE A 153 -17.14 -3.08 -5.96
CA PHE A 153 -16.23 -2.33 -5.12
C PHE A 153 -16.70 -2.43 -3.67
N LYS A 154 -16.10 -3.36 -2.93
CA LYS A 154 -16.44 -3.69 -1.55
C LYS A 154 -15.16 -3.78 -0.73
N SER A 155 -15.23 -3.33 0.51
CA SER A 155 -14.17 -3.49 1.51
C SER A 155 -13.60 -4.91 1.47
N ASN A 156 -12.29 -5.02 1.20
CA ASN A 156 -11.54 -6.27 1.10
C ASN A 156 -10.24 -6.24 1.91
N HIS A 157 -9.93 -5.12 2.57
CA HIS A 157 -8.68 -4.93 3.27
C HIS A 157 -8.85 -4.05 4.51
N CYS A 158 -7.87 -4.14 5.41
CA CYS A 158 -7.83 -3.43 6.67
C CYS A 158 -6.41 -2.97 6.97
N TRP A 159 -6.25 -1.69 7.34
CA TRP A 159 -4.96 -1.05 7.64
C TRP A 159 -5.11 -0.04 8.78
N ASN A 160 -4.10 0.81 9.02
CA ASN A 160 -4.13 1.77 10.14
C ASN A 160 -3.88 3.21 9.71
N ALA A 161 -4.46 4.12 10.48
CA ALA A 161 -3.90 5.45 10.67
C ALA A 161 -3.47 5.62 12.12
N VAL A 162 -2.43 6.41 12.35
CA VAL A 162 -1.90 6.69 13.70
C VAL A 162 -1.51 8.15 13.78
N LYS A 163 -1.71 8.74 14.95
CA LYS A 163 -1.33 10.12 15.22
C LYS A 163 0.08 10.14 15.78
N ALA A 164 0.93 10.97 15.19
CA ALA A 164 2.29 11.22 15.65
C ALA A 164 2.57 12.72 15.54
N ASP A 165 3.12 13.32 16.58
CA ASP A 165 3.48 14.75 16.64
C ASP A 165 2.32 15.67 16.21
N GLY A 166 1.10 15.29 16.59
CA GLY A 166 -0.13 16.03 16.32
C GLY A 166 -0.76 15.81 14.93
N SER A 167 -0.14 15.03 14.04
CA SER A 167 -0.64 14.76 12.69
C SER A 167 -1.00 13.29 12.49
N TRP A 168 -1.99 13.01 11.63
CA TRP A 168 -2.35 11.64 11.27
C TRP A 168 -1.47 11.12 10.12
N HIS A 169 -1.03 9.88 10.23
CA HIS A 169 -0.21 9.19 9.24
C HIS A 169 -0.85 7.85 8.85
N LEU A 170 -0.74 7.47 7.58
CA LEU A 170 -1.23 6.20 7.05
C LEU A 170 -0.13 5.13 7.07
N MET A 171 -0.53 3.89 7.34
CA MET A 171 0.36 2.75 7.26
C MET A 171 -0.39 1.45 7.01
N ASP A 172 0.30 0.48 6.41
CA ASP A 172 -0.21 -0.87 6.22
C ASP A 172 0.83 -1.89 6.69
N LEU A 173 0.58 -2.47 7.86
CA LEU A 173 1.44 -3.50 8.44
C LEU A 173 1.35 -4.83 7.69
N THR A 174 0.23 -5.09 7.01
CA THR A 174 0.06 -6.31 6.22
C THR A 174 0.97 -6.25 5.01
N TRP A 175 0.87 -5.18 4.21
CA TRP A 175 1.69 -5.02 3.01
C TRP A 175 3.14 -4.73 3.40
N GLY A 176 3.39 -4.01 4.50
CA GLY A 176 4.73 -3.81 5.07
C GLY A 176 5.44 -5.08 5.54
N SER A 177 4.73 -6.19 5.78
CA SER A 177 5.32 -7.46 6.23
C SER A 177 5.80 -8.37 5.10
N GLY A 178 5.22 -8.24 3.90
CA GLY A 178 5.56 -9.13 2.78
C GLY A 178 4.47 -9.22 1.73
N PHE A 179 4.36 -10.38 1.08
CA PHE A 179 3.34 -10.65 0.07
C PHE A 179 3.01 -12.15 0.00
N VAL A 180 1.92 -12.49 -0.67
CA VAL A 180 1.58 -13.89 -0.98
C VAL A 180 2.08 -14.19 -2.39
N ASP A 181 2.96 -15.17 -2.52
CA ASP A 181 3.43 -15.64 -3.83
C ASP A 181 2.27 -16.34 -4.57
N ASN A 182 1.95 -15.86 -5.77
CA ASN A 182 0.80 -16.37 -6.52
C ASN A 182 1.00 -17.82 -6.99
N SER A 183 2.24 -18.25 -7.17
CA SER A 183 2.57 -19.58 -7.69
C SER A 183 2.40 -20.67 -6.63
N SER A 184 2.89 -20.41 -5.42
CA SER A 184 2.89 -21.34 -4.29
C SER A 184 1.71 -21.12 -3.33
N GLY A 185 1.06 -19.96 -3.39
CA GLY A 185 0.05 -19.53 -2.42
C GLY A 185 0.60 -19.32 -1.01
N GLN A 186 1.93 -19.26 -0.86
CA GLN A 186 2.60 -19.10 0.44
C GLN A 186 2.92 -17.63 0.71
N PHE A 187 2.94 -17.28 1.99
CA PHE A 187 3.44 -15.97 2.43
C PHE A 187 4.96 -15.93 2.32
N VAL A 188 5.47 -14.88 1.70
CA VAL A 188 6.88 -14.54 1.61
C VAL A 188 7.10 -13.28 2.43
N ALA A 189 7.86 -13.41 3.53
CA ALA A 189 8.26 -12.27 4.34
C ALA A 189 9.21 -11.38 3.52
N ALA A 190 8.81 -10.12 3.35
CA ALA A 190 9.57 -9.13 2.59
C ALA A 190 9.24 -7.77 3.19
N TYR A 191 9.98 -7.45 4.27
CA TYR A 191 9.79 -6.20 5.01
C TYR A 191 9.95 -4.99 4.08
N ASP A 192 8.98 -4.08 4.15
CA ASP A 192 8.94 -2.90 3.30
C ASP A 192 8.66 -1.64 4.14
N PRO A 193 9.68 -0.82 4.41
CA PRO A 193 9.55 0.36 5.24
C PRO A 193 8.70 1.46 4.59
N GLU A 194 8.40 1.40 3.29
CA GLU A 194 7.59 2.44 2.62
C GLU A 194 6.15 2.49 3.15
N TYR A 195 5.65 1.38 3.72
CA TYR A 195 4.34 1.34 4.37
C TYR A 195 4.31 1.92 5.78
N PHE A 196 5.44 2.40 6.30
CA PHE A 196 5.48 3.19 7.53
C PHE A 196 5.36 4.68 7.20
N PHE A 197 4.32 5.34 7.72
CA PHE A 197 4.03 6.76 7.45
C PHE A 197 4.02 7.07 5.94
N MET A 198 3.38 6.20 5.16
CA MET A 198 3.30 6.37 3.72
C MET A 198 2.53 7.66 3.39
N ASP A 199 3.06 8.43 2.43
CA ASP A 199 2.41 9.62 1.91
C ASP A 199 0.97 9.33 1.46
N ALA A 200 0.03 10.20 1.85
CA ALA A 200 -1.40 10.00 1.61
C ALA A 200 -1.75 9.87 0.12
N MET A 201 -1.10 10.67 -0.74
CA MET A 201 -1.34 10.61 -2.18
C MET A 201 -0.85 9.27 -2.75
N ARG A 202 0.33 8.80 -2.34
CA ARG A 202 0.82 7.46 -2.71
C ARG A 202 -0.04 6.34 -2.15
N PHE A 203 -0.48 6.43 -0.90
CA PHE A 203 -1.33 5.44 -0.25
C PHE A 203 -2.68 5.30 -0.97
N SER A 204 -3.28 6.44 -1.35
CA SER A 204 -4.55 6.49 -2.09
C SER A 204 -4.48 5.86 -3.48
N ALA A 205 -3.29 5.60 -4.02
CA ALA A 205 -3.12 4.96 -5.33
C ALA A 205 -3.53 3.48 -5.33
N SER A 206 -3.50 2.82 -4.18
CA SER A 206 -3.84 1.40 -4.01
C SER A 206 -4.87 1.14 -2.92
N HIS A 207 -5.09 2.06 -1.99
CA HIS A 207 -6.04 1.95 -0.87
C HIS A 207 -7.15 3.01 -0.95
N PHE A 208 -8.39 2.56 -0.85
CA PHE A 208 -9.57 3.41 -0.83
C PHE A 208 -10.38 3.12 0.44
N PRO A 209 -10.42 4.03 1.42
CA PRO A 209 -11.13 3.79 2.68
C PRO A 209 -12.64 3.85 2.52
N ASP A 210 -13.37 3.10 3.36
CA ASP A 210 -14.83 3.18 3.43
C ASP A 210 -15.30 4.56 3.98
N ASP A 211 -14.49 5.20 4.83
CA ASP A 211 -14.67 6.59 5.28
C ASP A 211 -13.58 7.50 4.68
N LEU A 212 -14.00 8.41 3.80
CA LEU A 212 -13.11 9.26 3.02
C LEU A 212 -12.26 10.23 3.86
N ARG A 213 -12.61 10.48 5.14
CA ARG A 213 -11.75 11.26 6.05
C ARG A 213 -10.38 10.62 6.22
N TRP A 214 -10.31 9.29 6.12
CA TRP A 214 -9.07 8.54 6.20
C TRP A 214 -8.23 8.54 4.92
N THR A 215 -8.65 9.24 3.87
CA THR A 215 -7.74 9.52 2.75
C THR A 215 -6.62 10.46 3.18
N LEU A 216 -6.84 11.30 4.19
CA LEU A 216 -5.94 12.38 4.63
C LEU A 216 -5.57 13.36 3.51
N LEU A 217 -6.34 13.38 2.42
CA LEU A 217 -6.17 14.29 1.31
C LEU A 217 -7.10 15.50 1.47
N PRO A 218 -6.68 16.70 1.06
CA PRO A 218 -7.56 17.86 1.03
C PRO A 218 -8.75 17.65 0.09
N THR A 219 -8.52 16.90 -1.00
CA THR A 219 -9.55 16.47 -1.95
C THR A 219 -9.50 14.94 -2.06
N PRO A 220 -10.43 14.21 -1.44
CA PRO A 220 -10.49 12.76 -1.51
C PRO A 220 -10.68 12.26 -2.94
N VAL A 221 -9.97 11.17 -3.30
CA VAL A 221 -10.14 10.49 -4.58
C VAL A 221 -11.56 9.92 -4.66
N THR A 222 -12.22 10.08 -5.81
CA THR A 222 -13.57 9.52 -6.05
C THR A 222 -13.50 8.04 -6.41
N VAL A 223 -14.61 7.30 -6.27
CA VAL A 223 -14.65 5.88 -6.68
C VAL A 223 -14.35 5.69 -8.18
N PRO A 224 -14.82 6.55 -9.12
CA PRO A 224 -14.43 6.45 -10.52
C PRO A 224 -12.93 6.69 -10.77
N GLU A 225 -12.35 7.78 -10.24
CA GLU A 225 -10.89 8.03 -10.33
C GLU A 225 -10.10 6.85 -9.74
N PHE A 226 -10.57 6.44 -8.55
CA PHE A 226 -10.44 5.14 -7.93
C PHE A 226 -10.23 4.03 -8.93
N ARG A 227 -11.35 3.55 -9.46
CA ARG A 227 -11.56 2.33 -10.22
C ARG A 227 -10.91 2.37 -11.59
N TYR A 228 -10.91 3.53 -12.22
CA TYR A 228 -10.48 3.67 -13.59
C TYR A 228 -9.04 4.13 -13.71
N ALA A 229 -8.31 4.46 -12.64
CA ALA A 229 -6.85 4.66 -12.70
C ALA A 229 -6.10 3.37 -13.08
N PRO A 230 -4.92 3.47 -13.73
CA PRO A 230 -4.09 2.31 -14.03
C PRO A 230 -3.71 1.54 -12.77
N PHE A 231 -3.51 0.24 -12.92
CA PHE A 231 -3.05 -0.59 -11.81
C PHE A 231 -1.57 -0.31 -11.53
N LYS A 232 -1.25 -0.06 -10.27
CA LYS A 232 0.09 0.29 -9.78
C LYS A 232 0.59 -0.84 -8.89
N PRO A 233 1.42 -1.77 -9.41
CA PRO A 233 2.10 -2.77 -8.60
C PRO A 233 3.09 -2.13 -7.61
N ARG A 234 3.62 -2.95 -6.69
CA ARG A 234 4.56 -2.54 -5.64
C ARG A 234 5.80 -1.79 -6.17
N SER A 235 6.28 -2.23 -7.32
CA SER A 235 7.36 -1.60 -8.09
C SER A 235 7.09 -0.12 -8.45
N PHE A 236 5.84 0.32 -8.56
CA PHE A 236 5.51 1.74 -8.79
C PHE A 236 6.07 2.63 -7.67
N SER A 237 5.95 2.20 -6.42
CA SER A 237 6.50 2.92 -5.26
C SER A 237 8.02 2.76 -5.17
N LYS A 238 8.54 1.56 -5.42
CA LYS A 238 9.99 1.24 -5.49
C LYS A 238 10.77 2.20 -6.39
N TYR A 239 10.21 2.56 -7.55
CA TYR A 239 10.83 3.50 -8.49
C TYR A 239 10.41 4.96 -8.28
N ARG A 240 9.74 5.29 -7.17
CA ARG A 240 9.35 6.66 -6.81
C ARG A 240 8.71 7.40 -7.97
N ILE A 241 7.77 6.75 -8.66
CA ILE A 241 7.05 7.38 -9.77
C ILE A 241 6.21 8.53 -9.22
N THR A 242 6.40 9.72 -9.78
CA THR A 242 5.72 10.96 -9.35
C THR A 242 4.66 11.41 -10.35
N GLY A 243 4.80 11.03 -11.62
CA GLY A 243 3.88 11.39 -12.70
C GLY A 243 3.78 10.29 -13.74
N PHE A 244 2.64 10.24 -14.45
CA PHE A 244 2.46 9.34 -15.59
C PHE A 244 1.33 9.83 -16.50
N PHE A 245 1.30 9.34 -17.73
CA PHE A 245 0.22 9.57 -18.67
C PHE A 245 -0.03 8.31 -19.51
N PRO A 246 -1.30 7.96 -19.82
CA PRO A 246 -2.55 8.61 -19.40
C PRO A 246 -2.93 8.33 -17.94
N GLN A 247 -3.75 9.20 -17.35
CA GLN A 247 -4.27 9.00 -15.98
C GLN A 247 -5.42 7.98 -15.95
N GLU A 248 -6.10 7.80 -17.08
CA GLU A 248 -7.09 6.75 -17.27
C GLU A 248 -6.40 5.40 -17.50
N GLY A 249 -6.76 4.43 -16.67
CA GLY A 249 -6.35 3.04 -16.71
C GLY A 249 -7.08 2.19 -17.75
N ILE A 250 -8.08 2.74 -18.44
CA ILE A 250 -8.69 2.15 -19.63
C ILE A 250 -8.29 2.99 -20.83
N ILE A 251 -7.69 2.38 -21.84
CA ILE A 251 -7.31 3.04 -23.09
C ILE A 251 -8.19 2.47 -24.20
N GLU A 252 -9.02 3.31 -24.81
CA GLU A 252 -9.74 3.01 -26.04
C GLU A 252 -8.82 3.27 -27.24
N THR A 253 -8.67 2.28 -28.13
CA THR A 253 -7.75 2.36 -29.27
C THR A 253 -8.18 1.43 -30.40
N TRP A 254 -7.55 1.53 -31.56
CA TRP A 254 -7.80 0.70 -32.73
C TRP A 254 -6.54 -0.09 -33.14
N VAL A 255 -6.75 -1.24 -33.79
CA VAL A 255 -5.66 -1.93 -34.48
C VAL A 255 -5.06 -0.98 -35.54
N GLY A 256 -3.74 -0.77 -35.48
CA GLY A 256 -3.00 0.19 -36.31
C GLY A 256 -2.55 1.45 -35.57
N ASP A 257 -3.11 1.75 -34.39
CA ASP A 257 -2.69 2.89 -33.58
C ASP A 257 -1.33 2.67 -32.89
N THR A 258 -0.78 3.75 -32.32
CA THR A 258 0.33 3.67 -31.37
C THR A 258 -0.06 4.37 -30.08
N ILE A 259 -0.13 3.61 -28.98
CA ILE A 259 -0.34 4.16 -27.64
C ILE A 259 0.96 4.79 -27.17
N ARG A 260 0.89 6.06 -26.74
CA ARG A 260 2.01 6.79 -26.15
C ARG A 260 1.80 6.88 -24.64
N LEU A 261 2.82 6.54 -23.88
CA LEU A 261 2.79 6.64 -22.43
C LEU A 261 4.00 7.45 -21.95
N GLU A 262 3.80 8.15 -20.85
CA GLU A 262 4.82 8.97 -20.22
C GLU A 262 4.90 8.63 -18.75
N LEU A 263 6.08 8.78 -18.17
CA LEU A 263 6.39 8.49 -16.78
C LEU A 263 7.39 9.51 -16.27
N GLU A 264 7.16 10.03 -15.08
CA GLU A 264 8.12 10.85 -14.34
C GLU A 264 8.55 10.09 -13.08
N THR A 265 9.86 9.97 -12.87
CA THR A 265 10.43 9.26 -11.72
C THR A 265 11.53 10.08 -11.05
N ALA A 266 11.46 10.16 -9.71
CA ALA A 266 12.52 10.73 -8.89
C ALA A 266 13.72 9.78 -8.67
N ALA A 267 13.71 8.60 -9.29
CA ALA A 267 14.75 7.58 -9.21
C ALA A 267 15.39 7.29 -10.58
N ILE A 268 15.39 8.27 -11.50
CA ILE A 268 15.89 8.10 -12.87
C ILE A 268 17.40 7.79 -12.90
N ASP A 269 18.15 8.35 -11.97
CA ASP A 269 19.56 8.08 -11.71
C ASP A 269 19.83 6.61 -11.39
N ARG A 270 18.80 5.89 -10.92
CA ARG A 270 18.85 4.47 -10.58
C ARG A 270 18.35 3.57 -11.72
N TYR A 271 18.11 4.11 -12.91
CA TYR A 271 17.76 3.32 -14.10
C TYR A 271 18.86 2.30 -14.39
N ARG A 272 18.47 1.03 -14.59
CA ARG A 272 19.33 -0.17 -14.70
C ARG A 272 20.21 -0.51 -13.48
N ALA A 273 20.17 0.28 -12.40
CA ALA A 273 20.93 0.02 -11.18
C ALA A 273 20.13 -0.75 -10.10
N ILE A 274 18.80 -0.74 -10.19
CA ILE A 274 17.91 -1.46 -9.27
C ILE A 274 17.53 -2.80 -9.89
N SER A 275 17.78 -3.90 -9.17
CA SER A 275 17.36 -5.24 -9.57
C SER A 275 15.83 -5.32 -9.69
N PRO A 276 15.27 -5.97 -10.72
CA PRO A 276 13.84 -6.27 -10.75
C PRO A 276 13.43 -7.11 -9.54
N ASP A 277 12.18 -6.94 -9.10
CA ASP A 277 11.56 -7.84 -8.13
C ASP A 277 11.40 -9.21 -8.80
N SER A 278 11.71 -10.30 -8.10
CA SER A 278 11.51 -11.65 -8.63
C SER A 278 10.02 -12.02 -8.65
N LEU A 279 9.25 -11.39 -9.55
CA LEU A 279 7.83 -11.63 -9.78
C LEU A 279 7.57 -12.20 -11.17
N TRP A 280 8.38 -13.18 -11.58
CA TRP A 280 8.13 -13.94 -12.81
C TRP A 280 7.02 -14.95 -12.50
N ASP A 281 5.77 -14.47 -12.52
CA ASP A 281 4.58 -15.31 -12.41
C ASP A 281 4.53 -16.26 -13.62
N SER A 282 4.87 -17.54 -13.40
CA SER A 282 4.74 -18.61 -14.41
C SER A 282 3.30 -18.76 -14.92
N VAL A 283 2.33 -18.18 -14.21
CA VAL A 283 0.91 -18.10 -14.57
C VAL A 283 0.65 -17.21 -15.79
N ASN A 284 1.52 -16.24 -16.10
CA ASN A 284 1.33 -15.32 -17.22
C ASN A 284 1.65 -15.95 -18.59
N LEU A 285 2.46 -17.01 -18.64
CA LEU A 285 2.81 -17.72 -19.88
C LEU A 285 1.60 -18.40 -20.53
N ALA A 286 0.63 -18.85 -19.73
CA ALA A 286 -0.59 -19.50 -20.22
C ALA A 286 -1.61 -18.52 -20.85
N GLN A 287 -1.40 -17.22 -20.71
CA GLN A 287 -2.30 -16.14 -21.16
C GLN A 287 -1.57 -15.10 -22.04
N ALA A 288 -0.42 -15.46 -22.61
CA ALA A 288 0.44 -14.53 -23.35
C ALA A 288 -0.26 -13.76 -24.49
N SER A 289 -1.36 -14.27 -25.04
CA SER A 289 -2.11 -13.61 -26.12
C SER A 289 -2.96 -12.42 -25.67
N ILE A 290 -3.27 -12.29 -24.38
CA ILE A 290 -4.08 -11.17 -23.85
C ILE A 290 -3.24 -10.11 -23.10
N TYR A 291 -1.97 -10.40 -22.85
CA TYR A 291 -1.02 -9.50 -22.20
C TYR A 291 -0.02 -8.96 -23.21
N ALA A 292 0.26 -7.67 -23.13
CA ALA A 292 1.37 -7.03 -23.82
C ALA A 292 2.26 -6.31 -22.82
N TYR A 293 3.53 -6.15 -23.19
CA TYR A 293 4.54 -5.50 -22.38
C TYR A 293 5.20 -4.41 -23.22
N VAL A 294 5.39 -3.23 -22.65
CA VAL A 294 6.08 -2.12 -23.30
C VAL A 294 7.24 -1.66 -22.43
N SER A 295 8.43 -1.65 -23.02
CA SER A 295 9.65 -1.15 -22.40
C SER A 295 9.91 0.30 -22.82
N PRO A 296 10.73 1.06 -22.09
CA PRO A 296 11.05 2.44 -22.43
C PRO A 296 11.59 2.54 -23.86
N ALA A 297 10.98 3.41 -24.68
CA ALA A 297 11.45 3.70 -26.02
C ALA A 297 12.69 4.61 -25.96
N PHE A 298 12.67 5.61 -25.08
CA PHE A 298 13.82 6.44 -24.73
C PHE A 298 13.62 7.09 -23.36
N VAL A 299 14.75 7.44 -22.73
CA VAL A 299 14.81 8.25 -21.51
C VAL A 299 15.29 9.64 -21.94
N SER A 300 14.52 10.69 -21.65
CA SER A 300 14.90 12.06 -22.00
C SER A 300 15.92 12.62 -21.01
N ALA A 301 16.59 13.73 -21.36
CA ALA A 301 17.41 14.49 -20.43
C ALA A 301 16.50 15.10 -19.34
N GLY A 302 16.31 14.38 -18.23
CA GLY A 302 15.43 14.74 -17.11
C GLY A 302 14.84 13.51 -16.41
N ASN A 303 13.78 13.71 -15.64
CA ASN A 303 13.09 12.65 -14.89
C ASN A 303 12.05 11.87 -15.72
N ASN A 304 11.98 12.12 -17.03
CA ASN A 304 10.88 11.65 -17.90
C ASN A 304 11.29 10.45 -18.77
N VAL A 305 10.41 9.46 -18.84
CA VAL A 305 10.56 8.22 -19.60
C VAL A 305 9.35 8.03 -20.50
N TYR A 306 9.61 7.70 -21.78
CA TYR A 306 8.58 7.63 -22.80
C TYR A 306 8.46 6.23 -23.38
N TYR A 307 7.24 5.84 -23.71
CA TYR A 307 6.88 4.52 -24.21
C TYR A 307 6.02 4.65 -25.46
N ASN A 308 6.26 3.77 -26.43
CA ASN A 308 5.44 3.64 -27.63
C ASN A 308 5.02 2.17 -27.77
N PHE A 309 3.72 1.92 -27.73
CA PHE A 309 3.16 0.59 -27.92
C PHE A 309 2.32 0.56 -29.22
N PRO A 310 2.84 -0.03 -30.31
CA PRO A 310 2.08 -0.21 -31.54
C PRO A 310 1.02 -1.30 -31.36
N VAL A 311 -0.23 -0.99 -31.67
CA VAL A 311 -1.38 -1.88 -31.48
C VAL A 311 -1.55 -2.77 -32.71
N SER A 312 -1.03 -4.00 -32.63
CA SER A 312 -1.02 -4.94 -33.76
C SER A 312 -2.11 -6.02 -33.72
N SER A 313 -2.81 -6.17 -32.58
CA SER A 313 -3.77 -7.25 -32.37
C SER A 313 -4.91 -6.79 -31.47
N GLU A 314 -6.14 -7.21 -31.79
CA GLU A 314 -7.34 -6.97 -30.98
C GLU A 314 -7.42 -7.85 -29.73
N ASN A 315 -6.59 -8.90 -29.65
CA ASN A 315 -6.63 -9.86 -28.55
C ASN A 315 -5.98 -9.33 -27.26
N VAL A 316 -5.14 -8.30 -27.37
CA VAL A 316 -4.48 -7.71 -26.20
C VAL A 316 -5.50 -6.96 -25.36
N GLN A 317 -5.64 -7.34 -24.10
CA GLN A 317 -6.55 -6.70 -23.15
C GLN A 317 -5.81 -5.92 -22.06
N TRP A 318 -4.54 -6.22 -21.85
CA TRP A 318 -3.74 -5.67 -20.76
C TRP A 318 -2.38 -5.24 -21.26
N LEU A 319 -2.02 -3.98 -21.04
CA LEU A 319 -0.71 -3.44 -21.36
C LEU A 319 0.08 -3.19 -20.07
N HIS A 320 1.16 -3.91 -19.88
CA HIS A 320 2.12 -3.75 -18.79
C HIS A 320 3.23 -2.79 -19.21
N VAL A 321 3.39 -1.71 -18.47
CA VAL A 321 4.47 -0.74 -18.65
C VAL A 321 5.65 -1.17 -17.80
N MET A 322 6.79 -1.39 -18.44
CA MET A 322 7.98 -1.94 -17.80
C MET A 322 8.98 -0.84 -17.46
N PHE A 323 9.67 -0.98 -16.33
CA PHE A 323 10.82 -0.15 -15.98
C PHE A 323 11.83 -1.03 -15.24
N ASN A 324 13.06 -1.11 -15.74
CA ASN A 324 14.09 -2.06 -15.24
C ASN A 324 13.59 -3.52 -15.15
N ASN A 325 12.80 -3.97 -16.14
CA ASN A 325 12.15 -5.29 -16.20
C ASN A 325 11.09 -5.57 -15.12
N ASP A 326 10.74 -4.60 -14.29
CA ASP A 326 9.57 -4.66 -13.43
C ASP A 326 8.37 -4.02 -14.13
N ALA A 327 7.20 -4.65 -14.07
CA ALA A 327 5.96 -3.99 -14.46
C ALA A 327 5.66 -2.91 -13.41
N ILE A 328 5.53 -1.64 -13.81
CA ILE A 328 5.29 -0.50 -12.91
C ILE A 328 3.89 0.11 -13.05
N LEU A 329 3.27 -0.04 -14.21
CA LEU A 329 1.90 0.36 -14.46
C LEU A 329 1.24 -0.72 -15.31
N ARG A 330 -0.08 -0.81 -15.22
CA ARG A 330 -0.84 -1.63 -16.13
C ARG A 330 -2.17 -1.00 -16.49
N TYR A 331 -2.41 -0.93 -17.79
CA TYR A 331 -3.62 -0.42 -18.41
C TYR A 331 -4.47 -1.57 -18.96
N ARG A 332 -5.78 -1.38 -18.94
CA ARG A 332 -6.72 -2.19 -19.71
C ARG A 332 -6.87 -1.56 -21.09
N LEU A 333 -6.79 -2.37 -22.13
CA LEU A 333 -7.00 -1.93 -23.51
C LEU A 333 -8.39 -2.37 -23.98
N HIS A 334 -9.13 -1.44 -24.55
CA HIS A 334 -10.32 -1.71 -25.34
C HIS A 334 -9.96 -1.45 -26.80
N ILE A 335 -9.49 -2.51 -27.47
CA ILE A 335 -9.03 -2.45 -28.85
C ILE A 335 -10.20 -2.77 -29.77
N ARG A 336 -10.47 -1.88 -30.70
CA ARG A 336 -11.46 -2.08 -31.76
C ARG A 336 -10.74 -2.45 -33.06
N LYS A 337 -11.40 -3.20 -33.93
CA LYS A 337 -10.96 -3.29 -35.32
C LYS A 337 -10.96 -1.88 -35.90
N GLY A 338 -9.84 -1.46 -36.50
CA GLY A 338 -9.80 -0.22 -37.27
C GLY A 338 -10.95 -0.21 -38.29
N PRO A 339 -11.42 0.97 -38.73
CA PRO A 339 -12.34 1.00 -39.87
C PRO A 339 -11.70 0.17 -40.98
N ALA A 340 -12.38 -0.92 -41.40
CA ALA A 340 -11.97 -1.67 -42.57
C ALA A 340 -11.81 -0.63 -43.69
N GLY A 341 -10.58 -0.49 -44.21
CA GLY A 341 -10.32 0.49 -45.26
C GLY A 341 -11.39 0.37 -46.34
N GLN A 342 -12.14 1.45 -46.53
CA GLN A 342 -12.95 1.66 -47.74
C GLN A 342 -12.02 2.04 -48.87
#